data_AF-A0AAU1X188-F1
#
_entry.id   AF-A0AAU1X188-F1
#
_cell.length_a   1.000
_cell.length_b   1.000
_cell.length_c   1.000
_cell.angle_alpha   90.00
_cell.angle_beta   90.00
_cell.angle_gamma   90.00
#
_symmetry.space_group_name_H-M   'P 1'
#
loop_
_entity.id
_entity.type
_entity.pdbx_description
1 polymer ?
#
loop_
_entity_poly.entity_id
_entity_poly.type
_entity_poly.pdbx_seq_one_letter_code
_entity_poly.pdbx_strand_id
1 'polypeptide(L)'
;MTIRLADLAISWTGTDATTPDGHVLVLGTDQLGMLRLCLYAGDTPSDDQFRGSLLIPPDGHGQAFLPTRTTAYGPTGAYVASNGDQTSLLARLANQTGAGR
;
A
#
# COMPACT_ATOMS: atom_id res chain seq x y z
N MET A 1 13.58 -2.76 -0.87
CA MET A 1 13.30 -2.11 0.43
C MET A 1 11.99 -2.68 0.92
N THR A 2 12.01 -3.41 2.03
CA THR A 2 10.83 -4.12 2.53
C THR A 2 10.18 -3.28 3.63
N ILE A 3 8.89 -3.00 3.52
CA ILE A 3 8.12 -2.30 4.54
C ILE A 3 7.72 -3.33 5.59
N ARG A 4 8.06 -3.08 6.86
CA ARG A 4 7.63 -3.92 7.98
C ARG A 4 6.56 -3.19 8.78
N LEU A 5 5.60 -3.95 9.30
CA LEU A 5 4.53 -3.43 10.13
C LEU A 5 5.06 -2.72 11.37
N ALA A 6 6.13 -3.25 11.98
CA ALA A 6 6.78 -2.66 13.15
C ALA A 6 7.46 -1.31 12.87
N ASP A 7 7.77 -1.01 11.61
CA ASP A 7 8.42 0.24 11.19
C ASP A 7 7.40 1.33 10.79
N LEU A 8 6.10 1.03 10.88
CA LEU A 8 5.02 1.96 10.57
C LEU A 8 4.47 2.59 11.86
N ALA A 9 4.37 3.92 11.87
CA ALA A 9 3.52 4.63 12.81
C ALA A 9 2.07 4.49 12.37
N ILE A 10 1.39 3.45 12.86
CA ILE A 10 0.03 3.09 12.47
C ILE A 10 -0.98 4.10 13.04
N SER A 11 -1.79 4.68 12.16
CA SER A 11 -2.90 5.56 12.52
C SER A 11 -4.26 4.89 12.41
N TRP A 12 -4.38 3.88 11.53
CA TRP A 12 -5.63 3.13 11.35
C TRP A 12 -5.37 1.72 10.79
N THR A 13 -6.26 0.79 11.13
CA THR A 13 -6.28 -0.58 10.57
C THR A 13 -7.72 -1.02 10.42
N GLY A 14 -8.07 -1.64 9.30
CA GLY A 14 -9.40 -2.15 9.04
C GLY A 14 -9.66 -2.42 7.57
N THR A 15 -10.94 -2.49 7.23
CA THR A 15 -11.42 -2.64 5.86
C THR A 15 -12.34 -1.47 5.52
N ASP A 16 -12.40 -1.14 4.23
CA ASP A 16 -13.30 -0.15 3.66
C ASP A 16 -13.85 -0.62 2.31
N ALA A 17 -14.68 0.20 1.65
CA ALA A 17 -15.30 -0.14 0.37
C ALA A 17 -14.31 -0.36 -0.79
N THR A 18 -13.03 0.02 -0.62
CA THR A 18 -11.97 -0.17 -1.62
C THR A 18 -11.08 -1.38 -1.33
N THR A 19 -11.29 -2.03 -0.19
CA THR A 19 -10.48 -3.16 0.26
C THR A 19 -10.88 -4.43 -0.50
N PRO A 20 -9.94 -5.12 -1.17
CA PRO A 20 -10.21 -6.42 -1.79
C PRO A 20 -10.66 -7.47 -0.77
N ASP A 21 -11.54 -8.39 -1.18
CA ASP A 21 -12.03 -9.46 -0.30
C ASP A 21 -10.88 -10.29 0.30
N GLY A 22 -11.02 -10.65 1.58
CA GLY A 22 -10.00 -11.42 2.30
C GLY A 22 -8.69 -10.66 2.53
N HIS A 23 -8.73 -9.33 2.57
CA HIS A 23 -7.58 -8.47 2.87
C HIS A 23 -7.94 -7.44 3.95
N VAL A 24 -6.89 -6.88 4.56
CA VAL A 24 -6.97 -5.79 5.53
C VAL A 24 -6.01 -4.68 5.15
N LEU A 25 -6.41 -3.45 5.43
CA LEU A 25 -5.61 -2.25 5.20
C LEU A 25 -4.99 -1.74 6.50
N VAL A 26 -3.78 -1.21 6.38
CA VAL A 26 -3.11 -0.43 7.43
C VAL A 26 -2.74 0.92 6.86
N LEU A 27 -3.22 1.99 7.47
CA LEU A 27 -2.76 3.34 7.20
C LEU A 27 -1.71 3.71 8.24
N GLY A 28 -0.54 4.15 7.78
CA GLY A 28 0.53 4.58 8.66
C GLY A 28 1.61 5.37 7.96
N THR A 29 2.45 6.02 8.75
CA THR A 29 3.61 6.76 8.26
C THR A 29 4.87 5.91 8.40
N ASP A 30 5.66 5.82 7.33
CA ASP A 30 6.94 5.09 7.38
C ASP A 30 8.06 5.89 8.05
N GLN A 31 9.22 5.26 8.24
CA GLN A 31 10.40 5.88 8.84
C GLN A 31 10.94 7.11 8.06
N LEU A 32 10.50 7.32 6.82
CA LEU A 32 10.85 8.46 5.99
C LEU A 32 9.81 9.59 6.09
N GLY A 33 8.79 9.44 6.94
CA GLY A 33 7.71 10.42 7.08
C GLY A 33 6.66 10.32 5.97
N MET A 34 6.67 9.27 5.16
CA MET A 34 5.75 9.12 4.03
C MET A 34 4.46 8.41 4.46
N LEU A 35 3.31 8.96 4.09
CA LEU A 35 2.01 8.33 4.34
C LEU A 35 1.80 7.14 3.39
N ARG A 36 1.50 5.98 3.97
CA ARG A 36 1.28 4.74 3.24
C ARG A 36 -0.02 4.06 3.63
N LEU A 37 -0.70 3.53 2.62
CA LEU A 37 -1.79 2.59 2.79
C LEU A 37 -1.30 1.20 2.36
N CYS A 38 -1.05 0.35 3.34
CA CYS A 38 -0.50 -0.99 3.17
C CYS A 38 -1.62 -2.02 3.06
N LEU A 39 -1.47 -2.98 2.15
CA LEU A 39 -2.41 -4.07 1.93
C LEU A 39 -1.82 -5.37 2.43
N TYR A 40 -2.59 -6.10 3.23
CA TYR A 40 -2.25 -7.41 3.76
C TYR A 40 -3.33 -8.42 3.42
N ALA A 41 -2.96 -9.66 3.11
CA ALA A 41 -3.92 -10.75 2.98
C ALA A 41 -4.38 -11.26 4.37
N GLY A 42 -5.61 -11.73 4.45
CA GLY A 42 -6.29 -12.11 5.69
C GLY A 42 -6.90 -10.94 6.44
N ASP A 43 -7.46 -11.25 7.61
CA ASP A 43 -8.23 -10.30 8.43
C ASP A 43 -7.34 -9.48 9.40
N THR A 44 -6.09 -9.90 9.59
CA THR A 44 -5.13 -9.27 10.50
C THR A 44 -3.81 -8.99 9.79
N PRO A 45 -3.23 -7.79 9.94
CA PRO A 45 -1.98 -7.44 9.27
C PRO A 45 -0.81 -8.27 9.83
N SER A 46 -0.01 -8.84 8.93
CA SER A 46 1.21 -9.58 9.23
C SER A 46 2.20 -9.40 8.09
N ASP A 47 3.50 -9.26 8.40
CA ASP A 47 4.54 -9.06 7.39
C ASP A 47 4.56 -10.18 6.33
N ASP A 48 4.26 -11.42 6.73
CA ASP A 48 4.18 -12.57 5.83
C ASP A 48 3.03 -12.48 4.82
N GLN A 49 2.00 -11.70 5.16
CA GLN A 49 0.82 -11.49 4.33
C GLN A 49 0.87 -10.18 3.55
N PHE A 50 1.97 -9.43 3.62
CA PHE A 50 2.11 -8.15 2.94
C PHE A 50 2.00 -8.31 1.41
N ARG A 51 1.10 -7.56 0.79
CA ARG A 51 0.87 -7.54 -0.66
C ARG A 51 1.40 -6.29 -1.34
N GLY A 52 1.79 -5.29 -0.57
CA GLY A 52 2.32 -4.03 -1.08
C GLY A 52 1.72 -2.82 -0.39
N SER A 53 2.11 -1.65 -0.85
CA SER A 53 1.65 -0.37 -0.30
C SER A 53 1.35 0.63 -1.38
N LEU A 54 0.36 1.47 -1.11
CA LEU A 54 0.17 2.72 -1.83
C LEU A 54 0.90 3.82 -1.10
N LEU A 55 1.65 4.61 -1.85
CA LEU A 55 2.24 5.85 -1.38
C LEU A 55 1.26 6.98 -1.64
N ILE A 56 0.76 7.58 -0.56
CA ILE A 56 -0.23 8.66 -0.62
C ILE A 56 0.52 9.98 -0.46
N PRO A 57 0.48 10.88 -1.45
CA PRO A 57 1.10 12.20 -1.31
C PRO A 57 0.40 12.98 -0.16
N PRO A 58 1.16 13.50 0.81
CA PRO A 58 0.62 14.11 2.04
C PRO A 58 -0.13 15.43 1.83
N ASP A 59 0.02 16.05 0.66
CA ASP A 59 -0.34 17.45 0.40
C ASP A 59 -1.33 17.61 -0.76
N GLY A 60 -2.05 16.55 -1.15
CA GLY A 60 -3.10 16.66 -2.15
C GLY A 60 -2.59 17.22 -3.49
N HIS A 61 -1.34 16.89 -3.85
CA HIS A 61 -0.65 17.29 -5.09
C HIS A 61 0.02 18.68 -5.10
N GLY A 62 0.42 19.25 -3.94
CA GLY A 62 1.02 20.58 -3.85
C GLY A 62 2.56 20.66 -4.00
N GLN A 63 3.29 19.58 -3.71
CA GLN A 63 4.76 19.56 -3.69
C GLN A 63 5.33 18.87 -4.93
N ALA A 64 6.12 19.60 -5.71
CA ALA A 64 6.66 19.15 -7.01
C ALA A 64 7.62 17.94 -6.93
N PHE A 65 8.15 17.61 -5.75
CA PHE A 65 9.09 16.51 -5.53
C PHE A 65 8.43 15.23 -5.01
N LEU A 66 7.14 15.27 -4.68
CA LEU A 66 6.37 14.11 -4.25
C LEU A 66 5.55 13.58 -5.43
N PRO A 67 5.26 12.26 -5.47
CA PRO A 67 4.48 11.69 -6.55
C PRO A 67 3.14 12.41 -6.66
N THR A 68 2.87 12.99 -7.82
CA THR A 68 1.64 13.73 -8.13
C THR A 68 0.42 12.81 -8.26
N ARG A 69 0.56 11.52 -7.97
CA ARG A 69 -0.51 10.51 -7.99
C ARG A 69 -0.19 9.43 -6.95
N THR A 70 -1.23 8.86 -6.36
CA THR A 70 -1.10 7.66 -5.54
C THR A 70 -0.36 6.59 -6.33
N THR A 71 0.72 6.08 -5.76
CA THR A 71 1.63 5.15 -6.45
C THR A 71 1.66 3.81 -5.73
N ALA A 72 1.49 2.72 -6.46
CA ALA A 72 1.53 1.37 -5.90
C ALA A 72 2.95 0.78 -5.94
N TYR A 73 3.34 0.13 -4.85
CA TYR A 73 4.56 -0.64 -4.72
C TYR A 73 4.22 -2.05 -4.26
N GLY A 74 4.77 -3.06 -4.93
CA GLY A 74 4.60 -4.46 -4.57
C GLY A 74 5.33 -4.82 -3.28
N PRO A 75 5.24 -6.09 -2.84
CA PRO A 75 5.76 -6.52 -1.54
C PRO A 75 7.28 -6.40 -1.40
N THR A 76 8.01 -6.41 -2.54
CA THR A 76 9.47 -6.22 -2.59
C THR A 76 9.90 -4.75 -2.66
N GLY A 77 8.94 -3.83 -2.73
CA GLY A 77 9.16 -2.42 -3.00
C GLY A 77 9.29 -2.08 -4.49
N ALA A 78 9.08 -3.04 -5.39
CA ALA A 78 9.05 -2.78 -6.83
C ALA A 78 7.84 -1.91 -7.21
N TYR A 79 8.06 -0.90 -8.05
CA TYR A 79 6.97 -0.07 -8.58
C TYR A 79 5.98 -0.93 -9.37
N VAL A 80 4.69 -0.78 -9.06
CA VAL A 80 3.61 -1.46 -9.77
C VAL A 80 2.97 -0.47 -10.72
N ALA A 81 3.37 -0.56 -11.99
CA ALA A 81 2.75 0.20 -13.06
C ALA A 81 1.26 -0.15 -13.14
N SER A 82 0.43 0.85 -12.91
CA SER A 82 -1.02 0.70 -12.94
C SER A 82 -1.68 2.03 -13.23
N ASN A 83 -2.68 1.98 -14.09
CA ASN A 83 -3.57 3.10 -14.38
C ASN A 83 -4.88 2.86 -13.62
N GLY A 84 -5.39 3.85 -12.91
CA GLY A 84 -6.66 3.74 -12.20
C GLY A 84 -6.68 4.51 -10.90
N ASP A 85 -7.82 4.43 -10.21
CA ASP A 85 -8.05 4.94 -8.87
C ASP A 85 -7.44 4.02 -7.81
N GLN A 86 -7.54 4.43 -6.54
CA GLN A 86 -7.03 3.65 -5.39
C GLN A 86 -7.54 2.20 -5.40
N THR A 87 -8.82 2.00 -5.68
CA THR A 87 -9.47 0.67 -5.74
C THR A 87 -8.78 -0.23 -6.77
N SER A 88 -8.54 0.31 -7.97
CA SER A 88 -7.86 -0.43 -9.04
C SER A 88 -6.42 -0.80 -8.67
N LEU A 89 -5.73 0.07 -7.94
CA LEU A 89 -4.37 -0.19 -7.45
C LEU A 89 -4.34 -1.29 -6.39
N LEU A 90 -5.26 -1.25 -5.41
CA LEU A 90 -5.36 -2.27 -4.37
C LEU A 90 -5.73 -3.63 -4.96
N ALA A 91 -6.68 -3.69 -5.88
CA ALA A 91 -7.04 -4.92 -6.58
C ALA A 91 -5.84 -5.52 -7.33
N ARG A 92 -4.99 -4.68 -7.94
CA ARG A 92 -3.79 -5.15 -8.63
C ARG A 92 -2.76 -5.74 -7.66
N LEU A 93 -2.57 -5.12 -6.49
CA LEU A 93 -1.68 -5.65 -5.44
C LEU A 93 -2.20 -6.98 -4.87
N ALA A 94 -3.51 -7.09 -4.63
CA ALA A 94 -4.13 -8.35 -4.19
C ALA A 94 -3.91 -9.50 -5.18
N ASN A 95 -3.97 -9.20 -6.47
CA ASN A 95 -3.81 -10.18 -7.54
C ASN A 95 -2.35 -10.49 -7.92
N GLN A 96 -1.36 -9.83 -7.31
CA GLN A 96 0.07 -10.00 -7.64
C GLN A 96 0.74 -11.24 -7.05
N THR A 97 -0.04 -12.18 -6.50
CA THR A 97 0.40 -13.53 -6.15
C THR A 97 0.80 -14.33 -7.40
N GLY A 98 1.97 -14.04 -8.00
CA GLY A 98 2.56 -14.94 -9.01
C GLY A 98 3.37 -14.34 -10.16
N ALA A 99 3.80 -13.08 -10.13
CA ALA A 99 4.77 -12.59 -11.13
C ALA A 99 6.22 -12.87 -10.70
N GLY A 100 6.52 -14.13 -10.38
CA GLY A 100 7.87 -14.66 -10.36
C GLY A 100 8.08 -15.46 -11.64
N ARG A 101 8.69 -14.84 -12.64
CA ARG A 101 9.36 -15.57 -13.72
C ARG A 101 10.59 -14.81 -14.16
#